data_AF-A0A0L0C6B9-F1
#
_entry.id   AF-A0A0L0C6B9-F1
#
_cell.length_a   1.000
_cell.length_b   1.000
_cell.length_c   1.000
_cell.angle_alpha   90.00
_cell.angle_beta   90.00
_cell.angle_gamma   90.00
#
_symmetry.space_group_name_H-M   'P 1'
#
loop_
_entity.id
_entity.type
_entity.pdbx_description
1 polymer ?
#
loop_
_entity_poly.entity_id
_entity_poly.type
_entity_poly.pdbx_seq_one_letter_code
_entity_poly.pdbx_strand_id
1 'polypeptide(L)'
;MCGGFTCSKNALIALNILYVLVGFLLIGVGVYARAASIVTNLPIVGGILACGIILILISILGLVGAVKHHQVMLFFYMIILFLLFLIQFSIASSCLAVNSEQQQEFAEEGWNRVPDSMRKQVQDTFLCCGFNSTSTSTSADVSCDVIQKQCCGSSYDVNCQCSPCLPKLEDKINYAFKLCGGLGIFFSFTEVLAVFLARRYRNQQDPHYLPARAIFPHNYLY
;
A
#
# COMPACT_ATOMS: atom_id res chain seq x y z
N MET A 1 23.60 -22.65 14.54
CA MET A 1 23.75 -22.14 13.16
C MET A 1 22.37 -21.84 12.59
N CYS A 2 21.87 -20.60 12.72
CA CYS A 2 20.62 -20.19 12.06
C CYS A 2 20.91 -19.94 10.58
N GLY A 3 20.26 -20.69 9.68
CA GLY A 3 20.44 -20.53 8.23
C GLY A 3 20.75 -21.81 7.43
N GLY A 4 20.52 -22.99 8.01
CA GLY A 4 20.50 -24.26 7.25
C GLY A 4 19.33 -24.34 6.26
N PHE A 5 19.34 -25.32 5.36
CA PHE A 5 18.33 -25.51 4.30
C PHE A 5 16.89 -25.45 4.83
N THR A 6 16.58 -26.23 5.87
CA THR A 6 15.25 -26.28 6.50
C THR A 6 14.84 -24.96 7.14
N CYS A 7 15.80 -24.22 7.72
CA CYS A 7 15.54 -22.92 8.33
C CYS A 7 15.17 -21.88 7.25
N SER A 8 15.94 -21.81 6.17
CA SER A 8 15.65 -20.92 5.04
C SER A 8 14.32 -21.26 4.39
N LYS A 9 14.03 -22.57 4.19
CA LYS A 9 12.77 -23.07 3.66
C LYS A 9 11.58 -22.65 4.51
N ASN A 10 11.63 -22.94 5.81
CA ASN A 10 10.53 -22.64 6.73
C ASN A 10 10.32 -21.13 6.89
N ALA A 11 11.40 -20.34 6.93
CA ALA A 11 11.31 -18.88 6.99
C ALA A 11 10.64 -18.31 5.72
N LEU A 12 11.03 -18.80 4.54
CA LEU A 12 10.43 -18.35 3.27
C LEU A 12 8.96 -18.77 3.16
N ILE A 13 8.61 -19.97 3.61
CA ILE A 13 7.21 -20.44 3.69
C ILE A 13 6.41 -19.55 4.65
N ALA A 14 6.91 -19.30 5.86
CA ALA A 14 6.23 -18.47 6.87
C ALA A 14 6.01 -17.04 6.36
N LEU A 15 7.00 -16.45 5.70
CA LEU A 15 6.92 -15.10 5.12
C LEU A 15 5.85 -15.04 4.01
N ASN A 16 5.79 -16.03 3.11
CA ASN A 16 4.76 -16.05 2.07
C ASN A 16 3.35 -16.34 2.64
N ILE A 17 3.23 -17.15 3.71
CA ILE A 17 1.94 -17.33 4.41
C ILE A 17 1.48 -16.00 5.03
N LEU A 18 2.38 -15.26 5.66
CA LEU A 18 2.07 -13.93 6.20
C LEU A 18 1.57 -12.99 5.08
N TYR A 19 2.22 -13.00 3.92
CA TYR A 19 1.77 -12.21 2.78
C TYR A 19 0.38 -12.65 2.28
N VAL A 20 0.09 -13.95 2.18
CA VAL A 20 -1.27 -14.42 1.85
C VAL A 20 -2.32 -13.85 2.82
N LEU A 21 -2.04 -13.85 4.13
CA LEU A 21 -2.95 -13.28 5.14
C LEU A 21 -3.16 -11.77 4.94
N VAL A 22 -2.09 -11.03 4.68
CA VAL A 22 -2.16 -9.59 4.37
C VAL A 22 -2.98 -9.35 3.10
N GLY A 23 -2.80 -10.17 2.06
CA GLY A 23 -3.56 -10.07 0.81
C GLY A 23 -5.06 -10.26 1.02
N PHE A 24 -5.47 -11.25 1.82
CA PHE A 24 -6.88 -11.44 2.19
C PHE A 24 -7.41 -10.27 3.02
N LEU A 25 -6.61 -9.71 3.93
CA LEU A 25 -6.99 -8.52 4.71
C LEU A 25 -7.24 -7.33 3.79
N LEU A 26 -6.34 -7.05 2.83
CA LEU A 26 -6.50 -5.96 1.86
C LEU A 26 -7.78 -6.12 1.03
N ILE A 27 -8.06 -7.33 0.57
CA ILE A 27 -9.30 -7.62 -0.16
C ILE A 27 -10.52 -7.41 0.74
N GLY A 28 -10.49 -7.91 1.98
CA GLY A 28 -11.58 -7.77 2.94
C GLY A 28 -11.91 -6.31 3.24
N VAL A 29 -10.88 -5.49 3.52
CA VAL A 29 -11.06 -4.05 3.75
C VAL A 29 -11.56 -3.34 2.49
N GLY A 30 -11.04 -3.67 1.31
CA GLY A 30 -11.50 -3.08 0.05
C GLY A 30 -12.95 -3.41 -0.27
N VAL A 31 -13.37 -4.66 -0.07
CA VAL A 31 -14.77 -5.10 -0.27
C VAL A 31 -15.68 -4.43 0.75
N TYR A 32 -15.28 -4.37 2.02
CA TYR A 32 -16.05 -3.69 3.07
C TYR A 32 -16.23 -2.20 2.77
N ALA A 33 -15.16 -1.50 2.37
CA ALA A 33 -15.21 -0.08 2.02
C ALA A 33 -16.17 0.21 0.86
N ARG A 34 -16.22 -0.70 -0.14
CA ARG A 34 -17.18 -0.62 -1.24
C ARG A 34 -18.61 -0.89 -0.77
N ALA A 35 -18.82 -1.94 0.02
CA ALA A 35 -20.14 -2.38 0.48
C ALA A 35 -20.81 -1.38 1.43
N ALA A 36 -20.03 -0.75 2.31
CA ALA A 36 -20.51 0.28 3.23
C ALA A 36 -20.88 1.61 2.53
N SER A 37 -20.73 1.69 1.20
CA SER A 37 -20.99 2.88 0.39
C SER A 37 -20.23 4.14 0.83
N ILE A 38 -19.16 3.97 1.60
CA ILE A 38 -18.31 5.07 2.08
C ILE A 38 -17.52 5.65 0.89
N VAL A 39 -17.12 4.81 -0.07
CA VAL A 39 -16.25 5.18 -1.21
C VAL A 39 -16.62 4.34 -2.46
N THR A 40 -17.80 4.53 -3.05
CA THR A 40 -18.33 3.58 -4.06
C THR A 40 -17.62 3.59 -5.41
N ASN A 41 -16.93 4.66 -5.79
CA ASN A 41 -16.35 4.84 -7.13
C ASN A 41 -14.97 5.52 -7.15
N LEU A 42 -14.17 5.43 -6.08
CA LEU A 42 -12.81 5.96 -6.17
C LEU A 42 -11.84 4.93 -6.75
N PRO A 43 -10.95 5.33 -7.68
CA PRO A 43 -9.86 4.50 -8.18
C PRO A 43 -9.03 3.83 -7.08
N ILE A 44 -8.95 4.47 -5.91
CA ILE A 44 -8.23 3.98 -4.72
C ILE A 44 -8.73 2.62 -4.25
N VAL A 45 -10.04 2.37 -4.25
CA VAL A 45 -10.62 1.09 -3.81
C VAL A 45 -10.22 -0.03 -4.79
N GLY A 46 -10.24 0.27 -6.09
CA GLY A 46 -9.76 -0.65 -7.12
C GLY A 46 -8.27 -0.98 -6.96
N GLY A 47 -7.45 0.02 -6.61
CA GLY A 47 -6.03 -0.15 -6.32
C GLY A 47 -5.78 -1.12 -5.16
N ILE A 48 -6.45 -0.93 -4.01
CA ILE A 48 -6.29 -1.79 -2.83
C ILE A 48 -6.68 -3.25 -3.15
N LEU A 49 -7.78 -3.46 -3.87
CA LEU A 49 -8.22 -4.79 -4.29
C LEU A 49 -7.20 -5.46 -5.23
N ALA A 50 -6.71 -4.73 -6.24
CA ALA A 50 -5.71 -5.23 -7.17
C ALA A 50 -4.39 -5.58 -6.46
N CYS A 51 -3.92 -4.72 -5.54
CA CYS A 51 -2.76 -4.99 -4.72
C CYS A 51 -2.92 -6.28 -3.91
N GLY A 52 -4.08 -6.50 -3.28
CA GLY A 52 -4.37 -7.72 -2.52
C GLY A 52 -4.31 -8.99 -3.39
N ILE A 53 -4.91 -8.95 -4.58
CA ILE A 53 -4.90 -10.09 -5.51
C ILE A 53 -3.47 -10.39 -6.00
N ILE A 54 -2.74 -9.37 -6.46
CA ILE A 54 -1.37 -9.53 -6.96
C ILE A 54 -0.45 -10.09 -5.86
N LEU A 55 -0.60 -9.60 -4.63
CA LEU A 55 0.20 -10.05 -3.49
C LEU A 55 -0.07 -11.53 -3.15
N ILE A 56 -1.31 -12.00 -3.25
CA ILE A 56 -1.64 -13.43 -3.11
C ILE A 56 -0.96 -14.25 -4.22
N LEU A 57 -1.02 -13.82 -5.48
CA LEU A 57 -0.40 -14.53 -6.60
C LEU A 57 1.12 -14.66 -6.45
N ILE A 58 1.79 -13.58 -6.07
CA ILE A 58 3.24 -13.57 -5.81
C ILE A 58 3.58 -14.48 -4.62
N SER A 59 2.74 -14.48 -3.58
CA SER A 59 2.94 -15.33 -2.40
C SER A 59 2.79 -16.81 -2.73
N ILE A 60 1.84 -17.18 -3.60
CA ILE A 60 1.68 -18.56 -4.10
C ILE A 60 2.92 -18.97 -4.90
N LEU A 61 3.42 -18.10 -5.81
CA LEU A 61 4.64 -18.35 -6.55
C LEU A 61 5.84 -18.60 -5.60
N GLY A 62 5.98 -17.77 -4.57
CA GLY A 62 7.01 -17.92 -3.54
C GLY A 62 6.87 -19.21 -2.74
N LEU A 63 5.64 -19.58 -2.34
CA LEU A 63 5.35 -20.79 -1.59
C LEU A 63 5.64 -22.06 -2.41
N VAL A 64 5.19 -22.11 -3.66
CA VAL A 64 5.47 -23.24 -4.56
C VAL A 64 6.98 -23.34 -4.83
N GLY A 65 7.64 -22.21 -5.10
CA GLY A 65 9.10 -22.14 -5.25
C GLY A 65 9.84 -22.67 -4.01
N ALA A 66 9.37 -22.32 -2.82
CA ALA A 66 9.94 -22.77 -1.55
C ALA A 66 9.73 -24.27 -1.30
N VAL A 67 8.49 -24.76 -1.44
CA VAL A 67 8.10 -26.14 -1.15
C VAL A 67 8.75 -27.13 -2.13
N LYS A 68 8.75 -26.80 -3.42
CA LYS A 68 9.28 -27.66 -4.49
C LYS A 68 10.77 -27.43 -4.80
N HIS A 69 11.42 -26.49 -4.11
CA HIS A 69 12.78 -26.03 -4.42
C HIS A 69 12.96 -25.69 -5.92
N HIS A 70 11.92 -25.13 -6.56
CA HIS A 70 11.93 -24.92 -8.00
C HIS A 70 12.74 -23.66 -8.35
N GLN A 71 13.98 -23.87 -8.79
CA GLN A 71 14.99 -22.85 -9.08
C GLN A 71 14.49 -21.68 -9.94
N VAL A 72 13.75 -21.97 -11.01
CA VAL A 72 13.23 -20.93 -11.94
C VAL A 72 12.10 -20.11 -11.30
N MET A 73 11.23 -20.72 -10.49
CA MET A 73 10.15 -19.98 -9.83
C MET A 73 10.70 -19.04 -8.75
N LEU A 74 11.69 -19.52 -7.98
CA LEU A 74 12.42 -18.69 -7.02
C LEU A 74 13.16 -17.53 -7.70
N PHE A 75 13.66 -17.71 -8.92
CA PHE A 75 14.26 -16.63 -9.69
C PHE A 75 13.26 -15.54 -10.04
N PHE A 76 12.13 -15.89 -10.66
CA PHE A 76 11.09 -14.91 -10.99
C PHE A 76 10.53 -14.23 -9.75
N TYR A 77 10.30 -14.99 -8.67
CA TYR A 77 9.89 -14.45 -7.37
C TYR A 77 10.86 -13.37 -6.87
N MET A 78 12.18 -13.64 -6.91
CA MET A 78 13.19 -12.66 -6.50
C MET A 78 13.17 -11.40 -7.36
N ILE A 79 13.03 -11.53 -8.69
CA ILE A 79 12.98 -10.38 -9.59
C ILE A 79 11.74 -9.53 -9.31
N ILE A 80 10.56 -10.17 -9.19
CA ILE A 80 9.31 -9.47 -8.91
C ILE A 80 9.39 -8.74 -7.57
N LEU A 81 9.83 -9.40 -6.50
CA LEU A 81 9.99 -8.75 -5.20
C LEU A 81 10.99 -7.61 -5.23
N PHE A 82 12.08 -7.73 -5.98
CA PHE A 82 13.04 -6.65 -6.11
C PHE A 82 12.46 -5.44 -6.83
N LEU A 83 11.65 -5.65 -7.88
CA LEU A 83 10.94 -4.56 -8.55
C LEU A 83 9.90 -3.90 -7.63
N LEU A 84 9.14 -4.70 -6.87
CA LEU A 84 8.20 -4.18 -5.87
C LEU A 84 8.91 -3.34 -4.82
N PHE A 85 10.06 -3.81 -4.33
CA PHE A 85 10.89 -3.06 -3.40
C PHE A 85 11.28 -1.68 -3.95
N LEU A 86 11.75 -1.60 -5.20
CA LEU A 86 12.15 -0.31 -5.79
C LEU A 86 10.97 0.66 -5.89
N ILE A 87 9.81 0.17 -6.31
CA ILE A 87 8.59 0.98 -6.44
C ILE A 87 8.11 1.43 -5.06
N GLN A 88 7.97 0.51 -4.10
CA GLN A 88 7.47 0.81 -2.75
C GLN A 88 8.41 1.74 -2.01
N PHE A 89 9.72 1.48 -2.06
CA PHE A 89 10.72 2.32 -1.40
C PHE A 89 10.72 3.75 -1.97
N SER A 90 10.57 3.90 -3.28
CA SER A 90 10.47 5.20 -3.95
C SER A 90 9.21 5.97 -3.51
N ILE A 91 8.04 5.32 -3.58
CA ILE A 91 6.77 5.94 -3.16
C ILE A 91 6.80 6.28 -1.68
N ALA A 92 7.28 5.37 -0.83
CA ALA A 92 7.33 5.56 0.61
C ALA A 92 8.26 6.73 1.01
N SER A 93 9.42 6.82 0.37
CA SER A 93 10.35 7.93 0.56
C SER A 93 9.74 9.26 0.11
N SER A 94 9.03 9.25 -1.02
CA SER A 94 8.32 10.44 -1.53
C SER A 94 7.21 10.90 -0.57
N CYS A 95 6.43 9.97 -0.01
CA CYS A 95 5.40 10.29 0.98
C CYS A 95 5.98 10.88 2.28
N LEU A 96 7.16 10.44 2.72
CA LEU A 96 7.81 11.00 3.91
C LEU A 96 8.49 12.35 3.66
N ALA A 97 8.91 12.61 2.43
CA ALA A 97 9.62 13.81 2.04
C ALA A 97 8.70 14.98 1.64
N VAL A 98 7.39 14.75 1.51
CA VAL A 98 6.44 15.77 1.05
C VAL A 98 6.32 16.92 2.06
N ASN A 99 6.43 18.15 1.57
CA ASN A 99 6.32 19.38 2.38
C ASN A 99 4.88 19.93 2.40
N SER A 100 4.61 20.96 3.22
CA SER A 100 3.27 21.54 3.36
C SER A 100 2.73 22.17 2.07
N GLU A 101 3.57 22.83 1.26
CA GLU A 101 3.14 23.43 -0.01
C GLU A 101 2.67 22.37 -1.00
N GLN A 102 3.44 21.29 -1.17
CA GLN A 102 3.07 20.16 -2.00
C GLN A 102 1.81 19.45 -1.48
N GLN A 103 1.66 19.34 -0.15
CA GLN A 103 0.44 18.77 0.45
C GLN A 103 -0.80 19.60 0.10
N GLN A 104 -0.70 20.92 0.13
CA GLN A 104 -1.81 21.81 -0.24
C GLN A 104 -2.14 21.69 -1.73
N GLU A 105 -1.14 21.62 -2.60
CA GLU A 105 -1.32 21.42 -4.04
C GLU A 105 -2.05 20.09 -4.33
N PHE A 106 -1.62 18.99 -3.69
CA PHE A 106 -2.32 17.70 -3.82
C PHE A 106 -3.74 17.73 -3.25
N ALA A 107 -3.96 18.46 -2.15
CA ALA A 107 -5.29 18.64 -1.58
C ALA A 107 -6.22 19.40 -2.53
N GLU A 108 -5.71 20.44 -3.20
CA GLU A 108 -6.46 21.24 -4.16
C GLU A 108 -6.79 20.45 -5.42
N GLU A 109 -5.80 19.75 -5.96
CA GLU A 109 -5.97 18.90 -7.12
C GLU A 109 -6.95 17.76 -6.83
N GLY A 110 -6.84 17.16 -5.64
CA GLY A 110 -7.78 16.18 -5.12
C GLY A 110 -9.19 16.75 -5.01
N TRP A 111 -9.36 17.91 -4.39
CA TRP A 111 -10.65 18.60 -4.26
C TRP A 111 -11.29 18.87 -5.63
N ASN A 112 -10.51 19.30 -6.61
CA ASN A 112 -10.99 19.62 -7.96
C ASN A 112 -11.39 18.39 -8.78
N ARG A 113 -10.77 17.22 -8.53
CA ARG A 113 -11.08 15.98 -9.26
C ARG A 113 -12.17 15.12 -8.65
N VAL A 114 -12.40 15.21 -7.34
CA VAL A 114 -13.44 14.40 -6.68
C VAL A 114 -14.84 14.87 -7.05
N PRO A 115 -15.83 13.96 -7.16
CA PRO A 115 -17.20 14.33 -7.45
C PRO A 115 -17.85 15.11 -6.30
N ASP A 116 -18.88 15.90 -6.60
CA ASP A 116 -19.57 16.74 -5.60
C ASP A 116 -20.17 15.93 -4.43
N SER A 117 -20.53 14.67 -4.67
CA SER A 117 -20.98 13.76 -3.60
C SER A 117 -19.91 13.50 -2.54
N MET A 118 -18.64 13.39 -2.95
CA MET A 118 -17.50 13.22 -2.05
C MET A 118 -17.16 14.53 -1.35
N ARG A 119 -17.22 15.66 -2.05
CA ARG A 119 -17.07 17.00 -1.44
C ARG A 119 -18.10 17.20 -0.33
N LYS A 120 -19.37 16.89 -0.61
CA LYS A 120 -20.44 16.94 0.39
C LYS A 120 -20.17 16.05 1.59
N GLN A 121 -19.74 14.79 1.37
CA GLN A 121 -19.41 13.88 2.47
C GLN A 121 -18.27 14.40 3.34
N VAL A 122 -17.24 15.00 2.73
CA VAL A 122 -16.14 15.64 3.46
C VAL A 122 -16.66 16.83 4.27
N GLN A 123 -17.46 17.70 3.66
CA GLN A 123 -18.06 18.86 4.34
C GLN A 123 -18.95 18.44 5.52
N ASP A 124 -19.80 17.43 5.35
CA ASP A 124 -20.67 16.86 6.40
C ASP A 124 -19.86 16.23 7.55
N THR A 125 -18.78 15.51 7.22
CA THR A 125 -17.95 14.78 8.20
C THR A 125 -17.08 15.73 9.02
N PHE A 126 -16.51 16.75 8.38
CA PHE A 126 -15.55 17.66 9.02
C PHE A 126 -16.18 18.98 9.49
N LEU A 127 -17.47 19.18 9.23
CA LEU A 127 -18.24 20.40 9.53
C LEU A 127 -17.50 21.64 9.01
N CYS A 128 -17.26 21.66 7.70
CA CYS A 128 -16.55 22.71 6.99
C CYS A 128 -17.24 23.02 5.67
N CYS A 129 -16.98 24.19 5.10
CA CYS A 129 -17.56 24.62 3.83
C CYS A 129 -16.48 25.17 2.90
N GLY A 130 -16.54 24.81 1.62
CA GLY A 130 -15.56 25.21 0.62
C GLY A 130 -14.14 24.67 0.86
N PHE A 131 -13.28 24.82 -0.14
CA PHE A 131 -11.89 24.39 -0.04
C PHE A 131 -11.05 25.40 0.76
N ASN A 132 -10.99 26.66 0.30
CA ASN A 132 -10.24 27.76 0.93
C ASN A 132 -11.14 28.99 1.14
N SER A 133 -10.79 29.86 2.10
CA SER A 133 -11.54 31.08 2.47
C SER A 133 -11.74 32.06 1.31
N THR A 134 -10.87 32.02 0.30
CA THR A 134 -10.92 32.90 -0.88
C THR A 134 -11.85 32.38 -1.98
N SER A 135 -12.34 31.14 -1.86
CA SER A 135 -13.39 30.61 -2.73
C SER A 135 -14.72 31.24 -2.32
N THR A 136 -14.88 32.54 -2.61
CA THR A 136 -16.18 33.22 -2.54
C THR A 136 -17.19 32.35 -3.24
N SER A 137 -18.24 32.01 -2.51
CA SER A 137 -19.42 31.24 -2.90
C SER A 137 -19.91 31.58 -4.31
N THR A 138 -19.26 31.03 -5.34
CA THR A 138 -19.86 30.86 -6.65
C THR A 138 -20.90 29.78 -6.45
N SER A 139 -22.12 30.19 -6.06
CA SER A 139 -23.47 29.70 -6.39
C SER A 139 -23.73 28.24 -6.83
N ALA A 140 -22.76 27.34 -6.64
CA ALA A 140 -22.74 25.95 -7.09
C ALA A 140 -22.64 24.98 -5.91
N ASP A 141 -22.43 25.48 -4.69
CA ASP A 141 -22.28 24.64 -3.49
C ASP A 141 -23.53 24.74 -2.59
N VAL A 142 -24.67 24.27 -3.12
CA VAL A 142 -25.97 24.17 -2.40
C VAL A 142 -25.85 23.39 -1.08
N SER A 143 -24.76 22.63 -0.91
CA SER A 143 -24.36 21.90 0.30
C SER A 143 -24.05 22.82 1.49
N CYS A 144 -23.42 23.97 1.25
CA CYS A 144 -22.88 24.81 2.32
C CYS A 144 -23.95 25.54 3.14
N ASP A 145 -25.09 25.92 2.54
CA ASP A 145 -26.18 26.61 3.24
C ASP A 145 -26.79 25.74 4.35
N VAL A 146 -26.79 24.42 4.15
CA VAL A 146 -27.29 23.44 5.14
C VAL A 146 -26.28 23.27 6.27
N ILE A 147 -24.99 23.15 5.91
CA ILE A 147 -23.90 22.92 6.87
C ILE A 147 -23.63 24.16 7.73
N GLN A 148 -23.84 25.36 7.19
CA GLN A 148 -23.71 26.62 7.93
C GLN A 148 -24.60 26.67 9.17
N LYS A 149 -25.84 26.15 9.07
CA LYS A 149 -26.75 26.03 10.23
C LYS A 149 -26.23 25.09 11.31
N GLN A 150 -25.45 24.07 10.90
CA GLN A 150 -24.90 23.06 11.78
C GLN A 150 -23.60 23.52 12.46
N CYS A 151 -22.76 24.30 11.77
CA CYS A 151 -21.56 24.93 12.34
C CYS A 151 -21.90 26.05 13.35
N CYS A 152 -22.89 26.88 13.03
CA CYS A 152 -23.17 28.12 13.76
C CYS A 152 -24.21 27.96 14.89
N GLY A 153 -24.89 26.82 14.95
CA GLY A 153 -25.98 26.58 15.91
C GLY A 153 -27.17 27.53 15.69
N SER A 154 -28.15 27.48 16.59
CA SER A 154 -29.37 28.32 16.52
C SER A 154 -29.16 29.81 16.76
N SER A 155 -27.91 30.26 16.97
CA SER A 155 -27.61 31.68 17.04
C SER A 155 -27.64 32.24 15.63
N TYR A 156 -28.66 33.05 15.35
CA TYR A 156 -28.85 33.85 14.15
C TYR A 156 -27.81 34.98 14.11
N ASP A 157 -26.54 34.63 14.20
CA ASP A 157 -25.43 35.57 14.09
C ASP A 157 -25.17 35.79 12.60
N VAL A 158 -25.54 36.97 12.11
CA VAL A 158 -25.57 37.33 10.69
C VAL A 158 -24.18 37.23 10.03
N ASN A 159 -23.12 37.11 10.84
CA ASN A 159 -21.72 37.01 10.42
C ASN A 159 -21.06 35.64 10.66
N CYS A 160 -21.81 34.60 11.05
CA CYS A 160 -21.21 33.29 11.26
C CYS A 160 -20.99 32.52 9.94
N GLN A 161 -19.74 32.25 9.58
CA GLN A 161 -19.34 31.41 8.44
C GLN A 161 -18.59 30.16 8.94
N CYS A 162 -18.90 28.98 8.37
CA CYS A 162 -18.12 27.77 8.66
C CYS A 162 -16.65 27.97 8.26
N SER A 163 -15.75 27.35 9.01
CA SER A 163 -14.33 27.28 8.63
C SER A 163 -14.13 26.55 7.29
N PRO A 164 -13.13 26.93 6.47
CA PRO A 164 -12.78 26.20 5.25
C PRO A 164 -12.32 24.76 5.55
N CYS A 165 -12.46 23.87 4.56
CA CYS A 165 -12.07 22.47 4.72
C CYS A 165 -10.56 22.22 4.65
N LEU A 166 -9.79 23.05 3.92
CA LEU A 166 -8.34 22.89 3.75
C LEU A 166 -7.55 22.64 5.05
N PRO A 167 -7.63 23.48 6.10
CA PRO A 167 -6.84 23.25 7.32
C PRO A 167 -7.19 21.93 8.02
N LYS A 168 -8.44 21.48 7.95
CA LYS A 168 -8.85 20.18 8.52
C LYS A 168 -8.35 19.01 7.66
N LEU A 169 -8.26 19.19 6.35
CA LEU A 169 -7.76 18.20 5.41
C LEU A 169 -6.24 18.07 5.48
N GLU A 170 -5.50 19.18 5.62
CA GLU A 170 -4.04 19.19 5.66
C GLU A 170 -3.48 18.28 6.76
N ASP A 171 -4.02 18.37 7.97
CA ASP A 171 -3.62 17.50 9.09
C ASP A 171 -3.84 16.01 8.79
N LYS A 172 -4.97 15.67 8.14
CA LYS A 172 -5.30 14.28 7.79
C LYS A 172 -4.44 13.76 6.64
N ILE A 173 -4.17 14.60 5.65
CA ILE A 173 -3.31 14.29 4.51
C ILE A 173 -1.86 14.08 4.99
N ASN A 174 -1.34 14.97 5.84
CA ASN A 174 -0.01 14.86 6.43
C ASN A 174 0.13 13.56 7.24
N TYR A 175 -0.86 13.25 8.09
CA TYR A 175 -0.88 11.99 8.83
C TYR A 175 -0.91 10.77 7.90
N ALA A 176 -1.74 10.80 6.85
CA ALA A 176 -1.86 9.72 5.88
C ALA A 176 -0.54 9.50 5.12
N PHE A 177 0.14 10.56 4.68
CA PHE A 177 1.44 10.45 4.02
C PHE A 177 2.51 9.87 4.94
N LYS A 178 2.59 10.32 6.19
CA LYS A 178 3.54 9.78 7.18
C LYS A 178 3.28 8.31 7.47
N LEU A 179 2.01 7.94 7.63
CA LEU A 179 1.62 6.55 7.90
C LEU A 179 1.88 5.65 6.68
N CYS A 180 1.49 6.09 5.48
CA CYS A 180 1.73 5.36 4.22
C CYS A 180 3.23 5.19 3.98
N GLY A 181 4.02 6.26 4.14
CA GLY A 181 5.46 6.21 4.00
C GLY A 181 6.14 5.30 5.01
N GLY A 182 5.73 5.35 6.29
CA GLY A 182 6.23 4.44 7.32
C GLY A 182 5.93 2.97 7.02
N LEU A 183 4.68 2.65 6.66
CA LEU A 183 4.28 1.30 6.29
C LEU A 183 5.01 0.80 5.03
N GLY A 184 5.16 1.65 4.02
CA GLY A 184 5.87 1.32 2.79
C GLY A 184 7.34 1.00 3.02
N ILE A 185 8.04 1.75 3.88
CA ILE A 185 9.43 1.44 4.28
C ILE A 185 9.50 0.12 5.06
N PHE A 186 8.58 -0.10 6.00
CA PHE A 186 8.52 -1.35 6.76
C PHE A 186 8.36 -2.57 5.83
N PHE A 187 7.42 -2.52 4.89
CA PHE A 187 7.22 -3.60 3.93
C PHE A 187 8.43 -3.75 2.98
N SER A 188 9.00 -2.65 2.49
CA SER A 188 10.21 -2.66 1.67
C SER A 188 11.36 -3.41 2.36
N PHE A 189 11.55 -3.24 3.67
CA PHE A 189 12.54 -3.99 4.44
C PHE A 189 12.23 -5.50 4.47
N THR A 190 10.97 -5.88 4.69
CA THR A 190 10.56 -7.30 4.65
C THR A 190 10.76 -7.93 3.27
N GLU A 191 10.57 -7.18 2.18
CA GLU A 191 10.83 -7.63 0.81
C GLU A 191 12.32 -7.85 0.54
N VAL A 192 13.19 -6.95 1.00
CA VAL A 192 14.65 -7.14 0.89
C VAL A 192 15.09 -8.39 1.65
N LEU A 193 14.56 -8.61 2.86
CA LEU A 193 14.80 -9.84 3.62
C LEU A 193 14.30 -11.08 2.87
N ALA A 194 13.12 -11.02 2.25
CA ALA A 194 12.57 -12.11 1.45
C ALA A 194 13.45 -12.43 0.23
N VAL A 195 13.94 -11.42 -0.48
CA VAL A 195 14.88 -11.58 -1.61
C VAL A 195 16.19 -12.20 -1.12
N PHE A 196 16.73 -11.74 0.00
CA PHE A 196 17.94 -12.30 0.59
C PHE A 196 17.77 -13.77 0.98
N LEU A 197 16.67 -14.11 1.66
CA LEU A 197 16.33 -15.48 2.04
C LEU A 197 16.12 -16.37 0.81
N ALA A 198 15.40 -15.89 -0.20
CA ALA A 198 15.18 -16.61 -1.45
C ALA A 198 16.49 -16.85 -2.20
N ARG A 199 17.37 -15.84 -2.29
CA ARG A 199 18.71 -15.99 -2.90
C ARG A 199 19.54 -17.03 -2.16
N ARG A 200 19.57 -16.96 -0.83
CA ARG A 200 20.30 -17.92 -0.01
C ARG A 200 19.74 -19.33 -0.19
N TYR A 201 18.43 -19.51 -0.08
CA TYR A 201 17.76 -20.81 -0.22
C TYR A 201 17.94 -21.42 -1.60
N ARG A 202 17.88 -20.59 -2.65
CA ARG A 202 18.12 -20.98 -4.03
C ARG A 202 19.54 -21.51 -4.25
N ASN A 203 20.54 -20.85 -3.64
CA ASN A 203 21.94 -21.25 -3.72
C ASN A 203 22.31 -22.43 -2.80
N GLN A 204 21.38 -22.87 -1.94
CA GLN A 204 21.58 -24.07 -1.13
C GLN A 204 21.25 -25.31 -1.95
N GLN A 205 22.14 -26.30 -1.87
CA GLN A 205 21.87 -27.61 -2.44
C GLN A 205 20.85 -28.35 -1.58
N ASP A 206 19.88 -29.00 -2.24
CA ASP A 206 18.91 -29.84 -1.55
C ASP A 206 19.63 -31.05 -0.94
N PRO A 207 19.61 -31.24 0.39
CA PRO A 207 20.29 -32.35 1.05
C PRO A 207 19.69 -33.73 0.71
N HIS A 208 18.49 -33.79 0.14
CA HIS A 208 17.88 -35.05 -0.30
C HIS A 208 18.41 -35.56 -1.64
N TYR A 209 19.13 -34.72 -2.40
CA TYR A 209 19.75 -35.13 -3.66
C TYR A 209 21.27 -35.24 -3.49
N LEU A 210 21.83 -36.37 -3.93
CA LEU A 210 23.27 -36.56 -3.97
C LEU A 210 23.91 -35.47 -4.84
N PRO A 211 25.08 -34.92 -4.44
CA PRO A 211 25.80 -33.96 -5.27
C PRO A 211 26.14 -34.59 -6.62
N ALA A 212 25.89 -33.84 -7.69
CA ALA A 212 26.36 -34.19 -9.02
C ALA A 212 27.89 -34.27 -8.98
N ARG A 213 28.42 -35.48 -8.80
CA ARG A 213 29.85 -35.75 -8.94
C ARG A 213 30.13 -35.91 -10.43
N ALA A 214 30.98 -35.06 -10.98
CA ALA A 214 31.62 -35.35 -12.25
C ALA A 214 32.44 -36.63 -12.07
N ILE A 215 32.02 -37.72 -12.70
CA ILE A 215 32.81 -38.94 -12.79
C ILE A 215 33.86 -38.65 -13.88
N PHE A 216 35.07 -38.29 -13.47
CA PHE A 216 36.20 -38.22 -14.38
C PHE A 216 36.71 -39.66 -14.60
N PRO A 217 36.68 -40.19 -15.83
CA PRO A 217 37.27 -41.49 -16.09
C PRO A 217 38.79 -41.40 -15.94
N HIS A 218 39.32 -41.99 -14.87
CA HIS A 218 40.75 -42.27 -14.75
C HIS A 218 41.11 -43.44 -15.67
N ASN A 219 41.27 -43.17 -16.97
CA ASN A 219 41.90 -44.09 -17.92
C ASN A 219 43.12 -43.41 -18.56
N TYR A 220 44.19 -43.29 -17.77
CA TYR A 220 45.54 -43.19 -18.30
C TYR A 220 46.25 -44.49 -17.93
N LEU A 221 46.13 -45.50 -18.79
CA LEU A 221 47.07 -46.61 -18.82
C LEU A 221 48.33 -46.08 -19.52
N TYR A 222 49.44 -46.09 -18.78
CA TYR A 222 50.79 -45.79 -19.25
C TYR A 222 51.26 -46.79 -20.32
#